data_AF-A0A7Y2FY17-F1
#
_entry.id   AF-A0A7Y2FY17-F1
#
_cell.length_a   1.000
_cell.length_b   1.000
_cell.length_c   1.000
_cell.angle_alpha   90.00
_cell.angle_beta   90.00
_cell.angle_gamma   90.00
#
_symmetry.space_group_name_H-M   'P 1'
#
loop_
_entity.id
_entity.type
_entity.pdbx_description
1 polymer ?
#
loop_
_entity_poly.entity_id
_entity_poly.type
_entity_poly.pdbx_seq_one_letter_code
_entity_poly.pdbx_strand_id
1 'polypeptide(L)'
;MPIHNHKSQLWRASEDQILSSNLHRFKKFIAQKKGFEAADYADLHRWSCENLDDFWKAIWEFFEISESVPEKAFSVDPMPDTKWFEGERLNYV
;
A
#
# COMPACT_ATOMS: atom_id res chain seq x y z
N MET A 1 -28.93 -1.15 -33.53
CA MET A 1 -28.93 -0.12 -32.46
C MET A 1 -27.52 -0.01 -31.91
N PRO A 2 -26.85 1.15 -31.93
CA PRO A 2 -25.50 1.26 -31.39
C PRO A 2 -25.54 1.45 -29.88
N ILE A 3 -24.84 0.56 -29.17
CA ILE A 3 -24.60 0.60 -27.73
C ILE A 3 -23.64 1.77 -27.46
N HIS A 4 -24.16 2.88 -26.92
CA HIS A 4 -23.32 4.02 -26.54
C HIS A 4 -22.67 3.73 -25.18
N ASN A 5 -21.37 3.42 -25.18
CA ASN A 5 -20.57 3.27 -23.96
C ASN A 5 -20.11 4.65 -23.47
N HIS A 6 -20.97 5.37 -22.75
CA HIS A 6 -20.58 6.62 -22.09
C HIS A 6 -20.04 6.33 -20.68
N LYS A 7 -18.75 6.02 -20.57
CA LYS A 7 -18.05 6.13 -19.28
C LYS A 7 -17.73 7.61 -18.99
N SER A 8 -18.73 8.38 -18.57
CA SER A 8 -18.50 9.69 -17.96
C SER A 8 -18.14 9.52 -16.49
N GLN A 9 -17.07 10.16 -16.04
CA GLN A 9 -16.62 10.12 -14.64
C GLN A 9 -17.72 10.63 -13.71
N LEU A 10 -18.24 9.75 -12.84
CA LEU A 10 -19.35 10.08 -11.94
C LEU A 10 -18.94 11.00 -10.79
N TRP A 11 -17.69 10.89 -10.35
CA TRP A 11 -17.17 11.62 -9.20
C TRP A 11 -15.64 11.73 -9.25
N ARG A 12 -15.09 12.79 -8.63
CA ARG A 12 -13.66 12.96 -8.39
C ARG A 12 -13.45 13.61 -7.04
N ALA A 13 -12.45 13.14 -6.30
CA ALA A 13 -12.00 13.78 -5.08
C ALA A 13 -11.52 15.21 -5.36
N SER A 14 -11.80 16.14 -4.44
CA SER A 14 -11.18 17.46 -4.46
C SER A 14 -9.68 17.36 -4.12
N GLU A 15 -8.92 18.40 -4.45
CA GLU A 15 -7.51 18.47 -4.10
C GLU A 15 -7.29 18.38 -2.58
N ASP A 16 -8.09 19.09 -1.79
CA ASP A 16 -8.04 19.03 -0.32
C ASP A 16 -8.29 17.61 0.22
N GLN A 17 -9.23 16.87 -0.38
CA GLN A 17 -9.49 15.46 -0.02
C GLN A 17 -8.29 14.56 -0.35
N ILE A 18 -7.62 14.79 -1.49
CA ILE A 18 -6.43 14.05 -1.88
C ILE A 18 -5.29 14.34 -0.90
N LEU A 19 -5.01 15.63 -0.65
CA LEU A 19 -3.88 16.08 0.18
C LEU A 19 -4.05 15.69 1.66
N SER A 20 -5.28 15.59 2.15
CA SER A 20 -5.59 15.14 3.52
C SER A 20 -5.67 13.62 3.69
N SER A 21 -5.65 12.85 2.59
CA SER A 21 -5.78 11.39 2.65
C SER A 21 -4.56 10.71 3.29
N ASN A 22 -4.81 9.58 3.98
CA ASN A 22 -3.73 8.72 4.47
C ASN A 22 -2.87 8.17 3.33
N LEU A 23 -3.45 7.99 2.13
CA LEU A 23 -2.71 7.55 0.96
C LEU A 23 -1.65 8.57 0.52
N HIS A 24 -1.98 9.87 0.55
CA HIS A 24 -1.02 10.93 0.27
C HIS A 24 0.08 11.01 1.34
N ARG A 25 -0.30 10.86 2.62
CA ARG A 25 0.67 10.76 3.73
C ARG A 25 1.61 9.57 3.55
N PHE A 26 1.07 8.41 3.19
CA PHE A 26 1.84 7.20 2.94
C PHE A 26 2.80 7.37 1.75
N LYS A 27 2.35 7.98 0.64
CA LYS A 27 3.23 8.33 -0.50
C LYS A 27 4.43 9.18 -0.07
N LYS A 28 4.22 10.18 0.79
CA LYS A 28 5.32 11.01 1.32
C LYS A 28 6.25 10.21 2.23
N PHE A 29 5.69 9.34 3.07
CA PHE A 29 6.45 8.48 3.97
C PHE A 29 7.41 7.56 3.20
N ILE A 30 6.92 6.84 2.18
CA ILE A 30 7.77 5.93 1.39
C ILE A 30 8.81 6.68 0.57
N ALA A 31 8.49 7.88 0.07
CA ALA A 31 9.46 8.73 -0.62
C ALA A 31 10.64 9.07 0.30
N GLN A 32 10.37 9.45 1.54
CA GLN A 32 11.40 9.80 2.52
C GLN A 32 12.20 8.59 3.02
N LYS A 33 11.53 7.46 3.30
CA LYS A 33 12.16 6.29 3.94
C LYS A 33 12.82 5.33 2.97
N LYS A 34 12.22 5.14 1.79
CA LYS A 34 12.64 4.15 0.80
C LYS A 34 13.23 4.78 -0.46
N GLY A 35 13.22 6.11 -0.58
CA GLY A 35 13.69 6.81 -1.78
C GLY A 35 12.81 6.58 -3.02
N PHE A 36 11.59 6.09 -2.84
CA PHE A 36 10.67 5.80 -3.93
C PHE A 36 9.56 6.86 -4.02
N GLU A 37 9.58 7.65 -5.09
CA GLU A 37 8.56 8.65 -5.38
C GLU A 37 7.60 8.15 -6.47
N ALA A 38 6.42 7.70 -6.05
CA ALA A 38 5.36 7.36 -7.01
C ALA A 38 4.75 8.63 -7.61
N ALA A 39 4.69 8.75 -8.94
CA ALA A 39 4.11 9.92 -9.60
C ALA A 39 2.60 10.00 -9.36
N ASP A 40 1.89 8.89 -9.52
CA ASP A 40 0.44 8.81 -9.31
C ASP A 40 0.06 7.58 -8.46
N TYR A 41 -1.22 7.21 -8.46
CA TYR A 41 -1.70 6.02 -7.77
C TYR A 41 -1.36 4.72 -8.51
N ALA A 42 -1.35 4.75 -9.85
CA ALA A 42 -1.06 3.56 -10.65
C ALA A 42 0.39 3.12 -10.46
N ASP A 43 1.32 4.07 -10.38
CA ASP A 43 2.72 3.82 -10.07
C ASP A 43 2.91 3.25 -8.66
N LEU A 44 2.21 3.82 -7.66
CA LEU A 44 2.23 3.30 -6.29
C LEU A 44 1.69 1.86 -6.23
N HIS A 45 0.58 1.60 -6.91
CA HIS A 45 -0.03 0.28 -6.97
C HIS A 45 0.91 -0.74 -7.64
N ARG A 46 1.49 -0.41 -8.79
CA ARG A 46 2.46 -1.26 -9.48
C ARG A 46 3.63 -1.62 -8.55
N TRP A 47 4.20 -0.62 -7.90
CA TRP A 47 5.27 -0.85 -6.92
C TRP A 47 4.84 -1.77 -5.78
N SER A 48 3.63 -1.59 -5.23
CA SER A 48 3.11 -2.42 -4.14
C SER A 48 2.96 -3.91 -4.51
N CYS A 49 2.71 -4.20 -5.78
CA CYS A 49 2.61 -5.57 -6.29
C CYS A 49 3.99 -6.16 -6.62
N GLU A 50 4.90 -5.36 -7.19
CA GLU A 50 6.23 -5.81 -7.60
C GLU A 50 7.21 -5.93 -6.42
N ASN A 51 7.01 -5.14 -5.35
CA ASN A 51 7.88 -5.05 -4.19
C ASN A 51 7.10 -5.40 -2.91
N LEU A 52 6.43 -6.54 -2.92
CA LEU A 52 5.43 -6.93 -1.92
C LEU A 52 5.98 -6.92 -0.48
N ASP A 53 7.20 -7.41 -0.26
CA ASP A 53 7.83 -7.46 1.07
C ASP A 53 8.09 -6.04 1.61
N ASP A 54 8.69 -5.19 0.77
CA ASP A 54 8.98 -3.80 1.11
C ASP A 54 7.71 -2.98 1.35
N PHE A 55 6.67 -3.21 0.54
CA PHE A 55 5.37 -2.56 0.70
C PHE A 55 4.75 -2.89 2.06
N TRP A 56 4.66 -4.17 2.40
CA TRP A 56 4.02 -4.58 3.65
C TRP A 56 4.84 -4.20 4.90
N LYS A 57 6.17 -4.21 4.80
CA LYS A 57 7.04 -3.66 5.86
C LYS A 57 6.87 -2.15 6.02
N ALA A 58 6.71 -1.41 4.91
CA ALA A 58 6.42 0.02 4.96
C ALA A 58 5.05 0.31 5.58
N ILE A 59 4.03 -0.53 5.32
CA ILE A 59 2.72 -0.45 5.98
C ILE A 59 2.86 -0.70 7.49
N TRP A 60 3.62 -1.71 7.89
CA TRP A 60 3.88 -2.04 9.30
C TRP A 60 4.51 -0.87 10.06
N GLU A 61 5.52 -0.23 9.46
CA GLU A 61 6.18 0.95 10.03
C GLU A 61 5.27 2.18 10.03
N PHE A 62 4.56 2.45 8.92
CA PHE A 62 3.72 3.64 8.78
C PHE A 62 2.56 3.69 9.78
N PHE A 63 1.98 2.52 10.09
CA PHE A 63 0.92 2.41 11.10
C PHE A 63 1.45 2.12 12.50
N GLU A 64 2.78 2.06 12.68
CA GLU A 64 3.43 1.84 13.98
C GLU A 64 2.87 0.58 14.69
N ILE A 65 2.69 -0.52 13.93
CA ILE A 65 2.03 -1.74 14.42
C ILE A 65 2.79 -2.34 15.62
N SER A 66 4.13 -2.22 15.63
CA SER A 66 4.98 -2.57 16.76
C SER A 66 6.29 -1.77 16.73
N GLU A 67 7.09 -1.87 17.80
CA GLU A 67 8.39 -1.18 17.92
C GLU A 67 9.43 -1.65 16.88
N SER A 68 9.29 -2.87 16.36
CA SER A 68 10.21 -3.46 15.39
C SER A 68 9.49 -3.89 14.13
N VAL A 69 10.11 -3.62 12.98
CA VAL A 69 9.61 -4.11 11.69
C VAL A 69 10.12 -5.54 11.47
N PRO A 70 9.25 -6.49 11.09
CA PRO A 70 9.64 -7.87 10.81
C PRO A 70 10.68 -7.93 9.69
N GLU A 71 11.59 -8.91 9.76
CA GLU A 71 12.61 -9.08 8.72
C GLU A 71 11.97 -9.37 7.36
N LYS A 72 10.91 -10.19 7.34
CA LYS A 72 10.08 -10.49 6.17
C LYS A 72 8.60 -10.30 6.50
N ALA A 73 7.86 -9.74 5.55
CA ALA A 73 6.42 -9.63 5.62
C ALA A 73 5.70 -10.95 5.29
N PHE A 74 6.29 -11.81 4.44
CA PHE A 74 5.68 -13.08 4.07
C PHE A 74 6.71 -14.19 3.77
N SER A 75 6.27 -15.44 3.86
CA SER A 75 7.07 -16.62 3.55
C SER A 75 7.19 -16.85 2.03
N VAL A 76 8.18 -17.64 1.62
CA VAL A 76 8.36 -18.03 0.21
C VAL A 76 7.44 -19.17 -0.22
N ASP A 77 6.65 -19.71 0.71
CA ASP A 77 5.73 -20.80 0.44
C ASP A 77 4.66 -20.36 -0.56
N PRO A 78 4.32 -21.22 -1.55
CA PRO A 78 3.31 -20.88 -2.53
C PRO A 78 1.94 -20.80 -1.88
N MET A 79 1.01 -20.11 -2.55
CA MET A 79 -0.40 -20.18 -2.17
C MET A 79 -0.90 -21.63 -2.22
N PRO A 80 -1.68 -22.10 -1.23
CA PRO A 80 -2.28 -21.36 -0.11
C PRO A 80 -1.43 -21.32 1.18
N ASP A 81 -0.22 -21.86 1.18
CA ASP A 81 0.60 -22.08 2.37
C ASP A 81 1.44 -20.84 2.79
N THR A 82 1.32 -19.72 2.06
CA THR A 82 1.98 -18.45 2.37
C THR A 82 1.63 -17.96 3.77
N LYS A 83 2.65 -17.75 4.60
CA LYS A 83 2.49 -17.19 5.95
C LYS A 83 2.87 -15.72 5.95
N TRP A 84 2.07 -14.90 6.63
CA TRP A 84 2.32 -13.46 6.77
C TRP A 84 2.83 -13.14 8.17
N PHE A 85 3.88 -12.32 8.24
CA PHE A 85 4.51 -11.83 9.46
C PHE A 85 4.81 -12.94 10.49
N GLU A 86 5.40 -14.05 10.01
CA GLU A 86 5.62 -15.23 10.84
C GLU A 86 6.49 -14.91 12.05
N GLY A 87 6.03 -15.29 13.24
CA GLY A 87 6.69 -15.04 14.51
C GLY A 87 6.21 -13.78 15.24
N GLU A 88 5.58 -12.85 14.54
CA GLU A 88 5.01 -11.65 15.16
C GLU A 88 3.79 -11.97 16.02
N ARG A 89 3.64 -11.21 17.11
CA ARG A 89 2.51 -11.33 18.04
C ARG A 89 1.87 -9.97 18.23
N LEU A 90 0.57 -9.91 17.99
CA LEU A 90 -0.24 -8.71 18.16
C LEU A 90 -1.58 -9.06 18.81
N ASN A 91 -2.20 -8.06 19.42
CA ASN A 91 -3.60 -8.10 19.82
C ASN A 91 -4.34 -7.04 18.99
N TYR A 92 -5.50 -7.40 18.45
CA TYR A 92 -6.30 -6.51 17.62
C TYR A 92 -7.11 -5.48 18.45
N VAL A 93 -7.30 -5.72 19.75
CA VAL A 93 -8.31 -5.07 20.61
C VAL A 93 -7.67 -4.26 21.72
#